data_AF-I0AFP5-F1
#
_entry.id   AF-I0AFP5-F1
#
_cell.length_a   1.000
_cell.length_b   1.000
_cell.length_c   1.000
_cell.angle_alpha   90.00
_cell.angle_beta   90.00
_cell.angle_gamma   90.00
#
_symmetry.space_group_name_H-M   'P 1'
#
loop_
_entity.id
_entity.type
_entity.pdbx_description
1 polymer ?
#
loop_
_entity_poly.entity_id
_entity_poly.type
_entity_poly.pdbx_seq_one_letter_code
_entity_poly.pdbx_strand_id
1 'polypeptide(L)'
;MKNAALYEEAKRLYVIEGFSIDAIVELLKNKVARKTLYNWKTANNWDEQRKIYQQENEDLQKEIRDIARIAIKEAKANPTPHNIYAVVKALSALKLMQGIDVSDDEGEEKVKAASPETIKFVEELLGM
;
A
#
# COMPACT_ATOMS: atom_id res chain seq x y z
N MET A 1 29.00 -2.70 12.44
CA MET A 1 27.80 -1.84 12.52
C MET A 1 27.50 -1.08 11.22
N LYS A 2 28.42 -0.29 10.62
CA LYS A 2 28.14 0.43 9.35
C LYS A 2 27.69 -0.46 8.17
N ASN A 3 28.26 -1.66 8.03
CA ASN A 3 27.89 -2.59 6.95
C ASN A 3 26.48 -3.19 7.12
N ALA A 4 25.98 -3.33 8.35
CA ALA A 4 24.65 -3.91 8.59
C ALA A 4 23.54 -2.94 8.17
N ALA A 5 23.66 -1.66 8.54
CA ALA A 5 22.69 -0.64 8.11
C ALA A 5 22.67 -0.46 6.58
N LEU A 6 23.84 -0.49 5.93
CA LEU A 6 23.92 -0.43 4.47
C LEU A 6 23.36 -1.68 3.79
N TYR A 7 23.52 -2.86 4.40
CA TYR A 7 22.92 -4.10 3.93
C TYR A 7 21.39 -4.03 3.99
N GLU A 8 20.82 -3.65 5.13
CA GLU A 8 19.37 -3.55 5.29
C GLU A 8 18.75 -2.50 4.36
N GLU A 9 19.41 -1.35 4.20
CA GLU A 9 18.92 -0.32 3.28
C GLU A 9 19.01 -0.77 1.82
N ALA A 10 20.11 -1.39 1.40
CA ALA A 10 20.24 -1.97 0.07
C ALA A 10 19.18 -3.06 -0.19
N LYS A 11 18.91 -3.90 0.82
CA LYS A 11 17.88 -4.93 0.76
C LYS A 11 16.50 -4.30 0.60
N ARG A 12 16.17 -3.26 1.36
CA ARG A 12 14.92 -2.51 1.26
C ARG A 12 14.73 -1.92 -0.14
N LEU A 13 15.73 -1.18 -0.64
CA LEU A 13 15.70 -0.59 -1.98
C LEU A 13 15.53 -1.65 -3.09
N TYR A 14 16.14 -2.82 -2.92
CA TYR A 14 16.02 -3.91 -3.89
C TYR A 14 14.69 -4.66 -3.75
N VAL A 15 14.46 -5.31 -2.62
CA VAL A 15 13.33 -6.24 -2.42
C VAL A 15 11.99 -5.50 -2.45
N ILE A 16 11.90 -4.36 -1.75
CA ILE A 16 10.65 -3.64 -1.51
C ILE A 16 10.42 -2.58 -2.59
N GLU A 17 11.40 -1.72 -2.83
CA GLU A 17 11.24 -0.60 -3.78
C GLU A 17 11.56 -0.95 -5.24
N GLY A 18 12.04 -2.17 -5.51
CA GLY A 18 12.20 -2.67 -6.87
C GLY A 18 13.38 -2.10 -7.65
N PHE A 19 14.27 -1.32 -7.04
CA PHE A 19 15.40 -0.70 -7.73
C PHE A 19 16.41 -1.71 -8.30
N SER A 20 17.06 -1.35 -9.42
CA SER A 20 18.18 -2.13 -9.94
C SER A 20 19.42 -1.96 -9.06
N ILE A 21 20.36 -2.91 -9.13
CA ILE A 21 21.64 -2.79 -8.40
C ILE A 21 22.37 -1.50 -8.79
N ASP A 22 22.32 -1.10 -10.06
CA ASP A 22 22.96 0.12 -10.54
C ASP A 22 22.31 1.39 -9.96
N ALA A 23 20.98 1.43 -9.89
CA ALA A 23 20.28 2.52 -9.20
C ALA A 23 20.64 2.58 -7.71
N ILE A 24 20.76 1.43 -7.05
CA ILE A 24 21.11 1.36 -5.61
C ILE A 24 22.52 1.89 -5.34
N VAL A 25 23.50 1.62 -6.22
CA VAL A 25 24.86 2.19 -6.09
C VAL A 25 24.81 3.71 -6.01
N GLU A 26 24.03 4.34 -6.89
CA GLU A 26 23.86 5.79 -6.93
C GLU A 26 23.08 6.32 -5.72
N LEU A 27 21.97 5.67 -5.35
CA LEU A 27 21.15 6.05 -4.18
C LEU A 27 21.95 5.97 -2.87
N LEU A 28 22.82 4.97 -2.74
CA LEU A 28 23.72 4.83 -1.59
C LEU A 28 24.98 5.71 -1.68
N LYS A 29 25.06 6.60 -2.67
CA LYS A 29 26.19 7.53 -2.89
C LYS A 29 27.53 6.81 -2.93
N ASN A 30 27.61 5.69 -3.65
CA ASN A 30 28.83 4.88 -3.78
C ASN A 30 29.42 4.36 -2.45
N LYS A 31 28.65 4.35 -1.35
CA LYS A 31 29.07 3.77 -0.06
C LYS A 31 29.21 2.24 -0.11
N VAL A 32 28.58 1.60 -1.10
CA VAL A 32 28.65 0.16 -1.34
C VAL A 32 28.95 -0.07 -2.81
N ALA A 33 30.01 -0.83 -3.10
CA ALA A 33 30.37 -1.19 -4.47
C ALA A 33 29.36 -2.18 -5.08
N ARG A 34 29.16 -2.09 -6.40
CA ARG A 34 28.29 -3.00 -7.18
C ARG A 34 28.54 -4.48 -6.88
N LYS A 35 29.82 -4.87 -6.80
CA LYS A 35 30.22 -6.26 -6.48
C LYS A 35 29.69 -6.71 -5.12
N THR A 36 29.74 -5.85 -4.11
CA THR A 36 29.24 -6.14 -2.77
C THR A 36 27.72 -6.31 -2.77
N LEU A 37 26.99 -5.42 -3.46
CA LEU A 37 25.54 -5.54 -3.60
C LEU A 37 25.14 -6.84 -4.32
N TYR A 38 25.88 -7.22 -5.38
CA TYR A 38 25.65 -8.47 -6.08
C TYR A 38 25.88 -9.69 -5.18
N ASN A 39 26.97 -9.67 -4.39
CA ASN A 39 27.26 -10.74 -3.43
C ASN A 39 26.18 -10.86 -2.35
N TRP A 40 25.64 -9.74 -1.85
CA TRP A 40 24.55 -9.76 -0.88
C TRP A 40 23.26 -10.31 -1.46
N LYS A 41 22.90 -9.88 -2.68
CA LYS A 41 21.75 -10.37 -3.43
C LYS A 41 21.79 -11.88 -3.61
N THR A 42 22.92 -12.42 -4.05
CA THR A 42 23.07 -13.86 -4.30
C THR A 42 23.17 -14.67 -3.01
N ALA A 43 23.96 -14.23 -2.03
CA ALA A 43 24.14 -14.97 -0.78
C ALA A 43 22.86 -15.06 0.07
N ASN A 44 21.93 -14.12 -0.08
CA ASN A 44 20.71 -14.04 0.71
C ASN A 44 19.43 -14.18 -0.14
N ASN A 45 19.53 -14.64 -1.39
CA ASN A 45 18.39 -14.89 -2.27
C ASN A 45 17.40 -13.71 -2.37
N TRP A 46 17.92 -12.49 -2.57
CA TRP A 46 17.06 -11.30 -2.65
C TRP A 46 16.07 -11.34 -3.82
N ASP A 47 16.38 -12.06 -4.91
CA ASP A 47 15.44 -12.26 -6.02
C ASP A 47 14.17 -12.98 -5.57
N GLU A 48 14.32 -14.06 -4.80
CA GLU A 48 13.17 -14.82 -4.28
C GLU A 48 12.39 -13.98 -3.26
N GLN A 49 13.09 -13.26 -2.39
CA GLN A 49 12.44 -12.34 -1.44
C GLN A 49 11.65 -11.25 -2.17
N ARG A 50 12.18 -10.68 -3.26
CA ARG A 50 11.48 -9.69 -4.08
C ARG A 50 10.23 -10.31 -4.71
N LYS A 51 10.34 -11.52 -5.25
CA LYS A 51 9.21 -12.24 -5.85
C LYS A 51 8.10 -12.51 -4.83
N ILE A 52 8.47 -12.99 -3.64
CA ILE A 52 7.52 -13.22 -2.54
C ILE A 52 6.85 -11.90 -2.16
N TYR A 53 7.62 -10.83 -1.95
CA TYR A 53 7.08 -9.51 -1.61
C TYR A 53 6.11 -8.97 -2.68
N GLN A 54 6.46 -9.12 -3.97
CA GLN A 54 5.59 -8.74 -5.07
C GLN A 54 4.29 -9.53 -5.07
N GLN A 55 4.36 -10.85 -4.85
CA GLN A 55 3.19 -11.71 -4.79
C GLN A 55 2.29 -11.37 -3.59
N GLU A 56 2.86 -11.21 -2.39
CA GLU A 56 2.13 -10.80 -1.19
C GLU A 56 1.45 -9.44 -1.38
N ASN A 57 2.15 -8.48 -2.01
CA ASN A 57 1.59 -7.18 -2.32
C ASN A 57 0.45 -7.30 -3.35
N GLU A 58 0.61 -8.08 -4.42
CA GLU A 58 -0.45 -8.33 -5.40
C GLU A 58 -1.69 -8.96 -4.76
N ASP A 59 -1.50 -9.93 -3.85
CA ASP A 59 -2.56 -10.60 -3.11
C ASP A 59 -3.29 -9.61 -2.18
N LEU A 60 -2.55 -8.78 -1.42
CA LEU A 60 -3.14 -7.73 -0.59
C LEU A 60 -3.94 -6.73 -1.43
N GLN A 61 -3.41 -6.31 -2.58
CA GLN A 61 -4.13 -5.40 -3.46
C GLN A 61 -5.42 -6.03 -4.01
N LYS A 62 -5.41 -7.33 -4.28
CA LYS A 62 -6.60 -8.07 -4.70
C LYS A 62 -7.63 -8.13 -3.58
N GLU A 63 -7.20 -8.45 -2.36
CA GLU A 63 -8.09 -8.49 -1.19
C GLU A 63 -8.78 -7.15 -0.93
N ILE A 64 -8.04 -6.03 -0.98
CA ILE A 64 -8.64 -4.70 -0.78
C ILE A 64 -9.67 -4.38 -1.87
N ARG A 65 -9.41 -4.75 -3.13
CA ARG A 65 -10.39 -4.60 -4.22
C ARG A 65 -11.64 -5.43 -4.00
N ASP A 66 -11.49 -6.65 -3.49
CA ASP A 66 -12.62 -7.54 -3.23
C ASP A 66 -13.45 -7.06 -2.03
N ILE A 67 -12.81 -6.57 -0.97
CA ILE A 67 -13.47 -5.89 0.16
C ILE A 67 -14.27 -4.68 -0.34
N ALA A 68 -13.67 -3.83 -1.19
CA ALA A 68 -14.36 -2.67 -1.74
C ALA A 68 -15.58 -3.05 -2.58
N ARG A 69 -15.48 -4.09 -3.41
CA ARG A 69 -16.61 -4.61 -4.19
C ARG A 69 -17.75 -5.10 -3.29
N ILE A 70 -17.43 -5.82 -2.22
CA ILE A 70 -18.43 -6.33 -1.25
C ILE A 70 -19.12 -5.15 -0.57
N ALA A 71 -18.37 -4.18 -0.04
CA ALA A 71 -18.92 -3.00 0.62
C ALA A 71 -19.87 -2.22 -0.31
N ILE A 72 -19.47 -2.01 -1.58
CA ILE A 72 -20.32 -1.35 -2.57
C ILE A 72 -21.60 -2.14 -2.84
N LYS A 73 -21.50 -3.47 -2.98
CA LYS A 73 -22.65 -4.34 -3.23
C LYS A 73 -23.64 -4.30 -2.06
N GLU A 74 -23.14 -4.34 -0.83
CA GLU A 74 -23.96 -4.28 0.39
C GLU A 74 -24.63 -2.92 0.57
N ALA A 75 -23.91 -1.83 0.32
CA ALA A 75 -24.49 -0.48 0.33
C ALA A 75 -25.59 -0.33 -0.74
N LYS A 76 -25.37 -0.87 -1.95
CA LYS A 76 -26.39 -0.89 -3.02
C LYS A 76 -27.65 -1.68 -2.68
N ALA A 77 -27.50 -2.79 -1.96
CA ALA A 77 -28.64 -3.58 -1.52
C ALA A 77 -29.36 -2.95 -0.32
N ASN A 78 -28.62 -2.27 0.57
CA ASN A 78 -29.13 -1.69 1.80
C ASN A 78 -28.27 -0.47 2.22
N PRO A 79 -28.65 0.76 1.85
CA PRO A 79 -27.86 1.97 2.07
C PRO A 79 -27.98 2.48 3.52
N THR A 80 -27.53 1.67 4.47
CA THR A 80 -27.44 2.10 5.88
C THR A 80 -26.21 2.97 6.09
N PRO A 81 -26.20 3.88 7.09
CA PRO A 81 -25.01 4.67 7.44
C PRO A 81 -23.76 3.82 7.68
N HIS A 82 -23.93 2.60 8.22
CA HIS A 82 -22.83 1.65 8.41
C HIS A 82 -22.25 1.16 7.07
N ASN A 83 -23.11 0.71 6.15
CA ASN A 83 -22.67 0.20 4.85
C ASN A 83 -22.05 1.30 3.99
N ILE A 84 -22.59 2.51 4.07
CA ILE A 84 -22.02 3.68 3.39
C ILE A 84 -20.65 4.04 3.98
N TYR A 85 -20.49 4.03 5.30
CA TYR A 85 -19.18 4.22 5.93
C TYR A 85 -18.16 3.16 5.52
N ALA A 86 -18.58 1.89 5.40
CA ALA A 86 -17.71 0.82 4.90
C ALA A 86 -17.22 1.08 3.47
N VAL A 87 -18.08 1.61 2.59
CA VAL A 87 -17.69 2.04 1.24
C VAL A 87 -16.66 3.17 1.29
N VAL A 88 -16.86 4.19 2.12
CA VAL A 88 -15.91 5.31 2.28
C VAL A 88 -14.54 4.80 2.68
N LYS A 89 -14.46 3.92 3.70
CA LYS A 89 -13.18 3.37 4.15
C LYS A 89 -12.52 2.47 3.11
N ALA A 90 -13.30 1.70 2.36
CA ALA A 90 -12.76 0.91 1.26
C ALA A 90 -12.20 1.80 0.12
N LEU A 91 -12.87 2.91 -0.20
CA LEU A 91 -12.38 3.88 -1.17
C LEU A 91 -11.10 4.59 -0.70
N SER A 92 -11.02 4.95 0.59
CA SER A 92 -9.79 5.52 1.17
C SER A 92 -8.63 4.52 1.11
N ALA A 93 -8.86 3.24 1.43
CA ALA A 93 -7.86 2.20 1.30
C ALA A 93 -7.36 2.05 -0.16
N LEU A 94 -8.27 2.08 -1.14
CA LEU A 94 -7.91 2.04 -2.56
C LEU A 94 -7.10 3.26 -3.01
N LYS A 95 -7.41 4.47 -2.50
CA LYS A 95 -6.63 5.68 -2.79
C LYS A 95 -5.21 5.59 -2.22
N LEU A 96 -5.07 5.15 -0.98
CA LEU A 96 -3.77 4.93 -0.34
C LEU A 96 -2.91 3.94 -1.14
N MET A 97 -3.50 2.85 -1.64
CA MET A 97 -2.78 1.90 -2.50
C MET A 97 -2.27 2.52 -3.81
N GLN A 98 -2.97 3.53 -4.33
CA GLN A 98 -2.56 4.26 -5.54
C GLN A 98 -1.50 5.34 -5.26
N GLY A 99 -1.01 5.44 -4.01
CA GLY A 99 -0.06 6.47 -3.60
C GLY A 99 -0.68 7.86 -3.50
N ILE A 100 -2.01 7.95 -3.45
CA ILE A 100 -2.72 9.20 -3.21
C ILE A 100 -2.75 9.42 -1.70
N ASP A 101 -2.16 10.52 -1.26
CA ASP A 101 -2.22 10.93 0.15
C ASP A 101 -3.68 11.22 0.52
N VAL A 102 -4.17 10.49 1.51
CA VAL A 102 -5.50 10.68 2.08
C VAL A 102 -5.25 11.50 3.34
N SER A 103 -4.98 12.79 3.17
CA SER A 103 -4.96 13.75 4.26
C SER A 103 -6.40 13.91 4.75
N ASP A 104 -6.79 13.01 5.66
CA ASP A 104 -7.95 13.23 6.50
C ASP A 104 -7.57 14.35 7.48
N ASP A 105 -8.06 15.57 7.23
CA ASP A 105 -7.97 16.72 8.15
C ASP A 105 -8.91 16.53 9.37
N GLU A 106 -9.09 15.29 9.82
CA GLU A 106 -10.01 14.90 10.88
C GLU A 106 -9.27 14.05 11.91
N GLY A 107 -8.73 14.75 12.91
CA GLY A 107 -8.14 14.13 14.10
C GLY A 107 -9.15 13.21 14.80
N GLU A 108 -8.66 12.04 15.22
CA GLU A 108 -9.22 11.13 16.23
C GLU A 108 -10.73 11.28 16.57
N GLU A 109 -11.64 11.14 15.60
CA GLU A 109 -13.07 11.02 15.92
C GLU A 109 -13.45 9.55 16.07
N LYS A 110 -13.71 9.20 17.35
CA LYS A 110 -14.51 8.05 17.77
C LYS A 110 -15.63 7.79 16.77
N VAL A 111 -15.73 6.56 16.26
CA VAL A 111 -16.82 5.99 15.42
C VAL A 111 -18.11 6.83 15.49
N LYS A 112 -18.17 7.92 14.73
CA LYS A 112 -19.40 8.66 14.45
C LYS A 112 -19.86 8.15 13.11
N ALA A 113 -21.16 7.89 13.00
CA ALA A 113 -21.80 7.56 11.74
C ALA A 113 -21.29 8.52 10.64
N ALA A 114 -21.06 8.01 9.42
CA ALA A 114 -20.63 8.83 8.30
C ALA A 114 -21.48 10.11 8.23
N SER A 115 -20.82 11.27 8.02
CA SER A 115 -21.54 12.54 7.94
C SER A 115 -22.63 12.48 6.85
N PRO A 116 -23.79 13.15 7.03
CA PRO A 116 -24.86 13.17 6.02
C PRO A 116 -24.38 13.59 4.63
N GLU A 117 -23.39 14.47 4.56
CA GLU A 117 -22.75 14.92 3.32
C GLU A 117 -21.98 13.80 2.64
N THR A 118 -21.26 12.99 3.42
CA THR A 118 -20.55 11.80 2.93
C THR A 118 -21.53 10.74 2.45
N ILE A 119 -22.64 10.57 3.17
CA ILE A 119 -23.69 9.62 2.78
C ILE A 119 -24.25 9.98 1.41
N LYS A 120 -24.64 11.25 1.25
CA LYS A 120 -25.19 11.76 0.00
C LYS A 120 -24.19 11.67 -1.16
N PHE A 121 -22.92 11.97 -0.92
CA PHE A 121 -21.87 11.80 -1.94
C PHE A 121 -21.74 10.35 -2.41
N VAL A 122 -21.79 9.39 -1.49
CA VAL A 122 -21.70 7.97 -1.85
C VAL A 122 -22.97 7.49 -2.55
N GLU A 123 -24.15 7.94 -2.13
CA GLU A 123 -25.42 7.66 -2.83
C GLU A 123 -25.37 8.17 -4.28
N GLU A 124 -24.96 9.42 -4.50
CA GLU A 124 -24.81 10.01 -5.84
C GLU A 124 -23.76 9.27 -6.69
N LEU A 125 -22.62 8.89 -6.10
CA LEU A 125 -21.55 8.15 -6.79
C LEU A 125 -22.01 6.75 -7.23
N LEU A 126 -22.84 6.11 -6.42
CA LEU A 126 -23.31 4.75 -6.66
C LEU A 126 -24.62 4.68 -7.46
N GLY A 127 -25.27 5.84 -7.69
CA GLY A 127 -26.54 5.97 -8.40
C GLY A 127 -27.73 5.45 -7.60
N MET A 128 -27.72 5.67 -6.28
CA MET A 128 -28.76 5.26 -5.33
C MET A 128 -29.66 6.43 -4.94
#